data_AF-A0A9N8DSL5-F1
#
_entry.id   AF-A0A9N8DSL5-F1
#
_cell.length_a   1.000
_cell.length_b   1.000
_cell.length_c   1.000
_cell.angle_alpha   90.00
_cell.angle_beta   90.00
_cell.angle_gamma   90.00
#
_symmetry.space_group_name_H-M   'P 1'
#
loop_
_entity.id
_entity.type
_entity.pdbx_description
1 polymer ?
#
loop_
_entity_poly.entity_id
_entity_poly.type
_entity_poly.pdbx_seq_one_letter_code
_entity_poly.pdbx_strand_id
1 'polypeptide(L)'
;MGHLRAHKTLSILLLMLLIVMYRFLLVQKVVDNASLYDYSAHNKSKTCQRTKIFPFKIGCPARCEWAVSEDEPMYRMGVTWWFGEPEKYPLDHPTAYSKGINFQCSNEFTEAFGSSSDLLHNSLVQSLPNTTGTLIIKRQKVMHLALSYLCCLRKNETDRVREIAYKWVQDVSPFEFEVAFDRVECYHERQNSVTTIIVADARSQRTIASMNQELNERLQRAGIPVSVKRRDQMPSHVTLQGVQYGNDYNMLENDISSYLPLIYDKVSDLSQTMGSSWTGKSPFLRSVPRMVIKHAPYFSFKGSLHAGKEKK
;
A
#
# COMPACT_ATOMS: atom_id res chain seq x y z
N MET A 1 -22.43 31.62 48.99
CA MET A 1 -22.72 30.87 47.73
C MET A 1 -21.59 30.91 46.68
N GLY A 2 -20.64 31.85 46.73
CA GLY A 2 -19.53 31.92 45.74
C GLY A 2 -18.53 30.76 45.79
N HIS A 3 -18.18 30.26 46.98
CA HIS A 3 -17.20 29.18 47.14
C HIS A 3 -17.61 27.84 46.49
N LEU A 4 -18.91 27.53 46.46
CA LEU A 4 -19.40 26.26 45.89
C LEU A 4 -19.38 26.26 44.34
N ARG A 5 -19.46 27.44 43.71
CA ARG A 5 -19.35 27.58 42.24
C ARG A 5 -17.91 27.41 41.77
N ALA A 6 -16.94 28.00 42.46
CA ALA A 6 -15.53 27.93 42.09
C ALA A 6 -15.00 26.48 42.06
N HIS A 7 -15.39 25.65 43.03
CA HIS A 7 -14.99 24.23 43.06
C HIS A 7 -15.54 23.42 41.89
N LYS A 8 -16.80 23.65 41.49
CA LYS A 8 -17.39 22.93 40.35
C LYS A 8 -16.70 23.27 39.03
N THR A 9 -16.35 24.54 38.82
CA THR A 9 -15.66 24.97 37.60
C THR A 9 -14.25 24.39 37.53
N LEU A 10 -13.52 24.35 38.65
CA LEU A 10 -12.20 23.76 38.71
C LEU A 10 -12.21 22.25 38.43
N SER A 11 -13.17 21.50 39.00
CA SER A 11 -13.30 20.06 38.76
C SER A 11 -13.62 19.72 37.30
N ILE A 12 -14.47 20.53 36.63
CA ILE A 12 -14.81 20.33 35.21
C ILE A 12 -13.59 20.58 34.32
N LEU A 13 -12.83 21.66 34.58
CA LEU A 13 -11.60 21.96 33.84
C LEU A 13 -10.56 20.86 34.02
N LEU A 14 -10.39 20.35 35.24
CA LEU A 14 -9.45 19.26 35.51
C LEU A 14 -9.83 17.97 34.77
N LEU A 15 -11.12 17.63 34.74
CA LEU A 15 -11.62 16.46 34.02
C LEU A 15 -11.42 16.60 32.50
N MET A 16 -11.70 17.78 31.94
CA MET A 16 -11.46 18.07 30.52
C MET A 16 -9.97 17.96 30.18
N LEU A 17 -9.09 18.49 31.03
CA LEU A 17 -7.65 18.39 30.84
C LEU A 17 -7.16 16.93 30.89
N LEU A 18 -7.67 16.14 31.82
CA LEU A 18 -7.37 14.70 31.93
C LEU A 18 -7.85 13.92 30.70
N ILE A 19 -9.03 14.23 30.16
CA ILE A 19 -9.53 13.60 28.93
C ILE A 19 -8.64 13.94 27.73
N VAL A 20 -8.22 15.21 27.60
CA VAL A 20 -7.32 15.65 26.53
C VAL A 20 -5.95 14.98 26.66
N MET A 21 -5.37 14.95 27.87
CA MET A 21 -4.10 14.29 28.14
C MET A 21 -4.17 12.78 27.89
N TYR A 22 -5.25 12.12 28.30
CA TYR A 22 -5.45 10.69 28.05
C TYR A 22 -5.53 10.40 26.55
N ARG A 23 -6.28 11.20 25.79
CA ARG A 23 -6.35 11.08 24.33
C ARG A 23 -4.99 11.32 23.68
N PHE A 24 -4.25 12.34 24.13
CA PHE A 24 -2.90 12.62 23.64
C PHE A 24 -1.94 11.45 23.91
N LEU A 25 -1.92 10.91 25.13
CA LEU A 25 -1.10 9.75 25.49
C LEU A 25 -1.49 8.48 24.71
N LEU A 26 -2.78 8.28 24.43
CA LEU A 26 -3.25 7.16 23.62
C LEU A 26 -2.78 7.28 22.17
N VAL A 27 -2.86 8.48 21.60
CA VAL A 27 -2.30 8.80 20.27
C VAL A 27 -0.79 8.60 20.27
N GLN A 28 -0.07 9.10 21.28
CA GLN A 28 1.38 8.93 21.41
C GLN A 28 1.76 7.45 21.47
N LYS A 29 1.07 6.64 22.28
CA LYS A 29 1.32 5.19 22.41
C LYS A 29 1.02 4.43 21.11
N VAL A 30 0.01 4.86 20.35
CA VAL A 30 -0.26 4.34 19.00
C VAL A 30 0.85 4.75 18.03
N VAL A 31 1.36 5.98 18.10
CA VAL A 31 2.49 6.47 17.30
C VAL A 31 3.80 5.75 17.65
N ASP A 32 4.03 5.45 18.93
CA ASP A 32 5.22 4.74 19.42
C ASP A 32 5.13 3.25 19.05
N ASN A 33 3.94 2.64 19.09
CA ASN A 33 3.72 1.32 18.51
C ASN A 33 3.78 1.32 16.98
N ALA A 34 3.53 2.46 16.32
CA ALA A 34 3.81 2.64 14.90
C ALA A 34 5.32 2.79 14.61
N SER A 35 6.13 3.19 15.59
CA SER A 35 7.60 3.18 15.49
C SER A 35 8.21 1.78 15.56
N LEU A 36 7.45 0.79 16.07
CA LEU A 36 7.77 -0.65 16.04
C LEU A 36 7.67 -1.26 14.63
N TYR A 37 7.21 -0.49 13.64
CA TYR A 37 7.28 -0.85 12.22
C TYR A 37 8.66 -0.43 11.69
N ASP A 38 9.69 -1.08 12.20
CA ASP A 38 11.03 -0.97 11.66
C ASP A 38 11.09 -1.66 10.28
N TYR A 39 10.55 -0.99 9.26
CA TYR A 39 10.78 -1.35 7.86
C TYR A 39 12.24 -1.08 7.45
N SER A 40 13.06 -0.50 8.33
CA SER A 40 14.49 -0.22 8.11
C SER A 40 15.40 -1.38 8.50
N ALA A 41 14.83 -2.54 8.87
CA ALA A 41 15.53 -3.82 8.82
C ALA A 41 15.82 -4.20 7.35
N HIS A 42 16.58 -3.35 6.66
CA HIS A 42 17.30 -3.67 5.44
C HIS A 42 18.18 -4.86 5.76
N ASN A 43 17.67 -6.02 5.39
CA ASN A 43 18.44 -7.24 5.41
C ASN A 43 19.67 -6.97 4.54
N LYS A 44 20.88 -7.19 5.06
CA LYS A 44 22.17 -6.98 4.39
C LYS A 44 22.35 -7.83 3.11
N SER A 45 21.29 -8.50 2.66
CA SER A 45 21.25 -9.34 1.50
C SER A 45 21.08 -8.49 0.24
N LYS A 46 22.00 -8.63 -0.72
CA LYS A 46 21.92 -8.05 -2.07
C LYS A 46 20.88 -8.78 -2.93
N THR A 47 19.62 -8.77 -2.50
CA THR A 47 18.50 -9.46 -3.18
C THR A 47 17.18 -8.79 -2.86
N CYS A 48 16.19 -9.03 -3.71
CA CYS A 48 14.80 -8.60 -3.47
C CYS A 48 14.23 -9.18 -2.17
N GLN A 49 13.48 -8.35 -1.46
CA GLN A 49 12.89 -8.68 -0.17
C GLN A 49 11.73 -9.65 -0.32
N ARG A 50 11.33 -10.31 0.77
CA ARG A 50 10.11 -11.13 0.83
C ARG A 50 9.20 -10.58 1.92
N THR A 51 7.89 -10.62 1.68
CA THR A 51 6.91 -10.44 2.75
C THR A 51 7.01 -11.60 3.74
N LYS A 52 6.59 -11.38 4.99
CA LYS A 52 6.57 -12.44 6.02
C LYS A 52 5.69 -13.61 5.61
N ILE A 53 4.60 -13.31 4.90
CA ILE A 53 3.72 -14.29 4.29
C ILE A 53 4.14 -14.41 2.83
N PHE A 54 4.69 -15.55 2.45
CA PHE A 54 5.11 -15.87 1.10
C PHE A 54 4.59 -17.26 0.71
N PRO A 55 4.04 -17.47 -0.49
CA PRO A 55 3.83 -16.47 -1.54
C PRO A 55 2.64 -15.53 -1.25
N PHE A 56 2.76 -14.29 -1.70
CA PHE A 56 1.74 -13.24 -1.63
C PHE A 56 1.20 -12.97 -3.04
N LYS A 57 -0.06 -13.29 -3.29
CA LYS A 57 -0.72 -13.08 -4.58
C LYS A 57 -1.63 -11.85 -4.48
N ILE A 58 -1.19 -10.74 -5.07
CA ILE A 58 -1.99 -9.50 -5.16
C ILE A 58 -2.48 -9.09 -3.76
N GLY A 59 -1.54 -8.99 -2.81
CA GLY A 59 -1.89 -8.56 -1.46
C GLY A 59 -2.49 -9.62 -0.53
N CYS A 60 -2.57 -10.90 -0.95
CA CYS A 60 -3.22 -11.97 -0.17
C CYS A 60 -2.37 -13.24 -0.05
N PRO A 61 -2.52 -14.02 1.04
CA PRO A 61 -1.87 -15.33 1.18
C PRO A 61 -2.40 -16.28 0.12
N ALA A 62 -1.58 -17.20 -0.38
CA ALA A 62 -2.06 -18.19 -1.36
C ALA A 62 -3.14 -19.14 -0.84
N ARG A 63 -3.23 -19.33 0.49
CA ARG A 63 -4.23 -20.18 1.15
C ARG A 63 -4.93 -19.42 2.27
N CYS A 64 -6.20 -19.79 2.51
CA CYS A 64 -7.02 -19.22 3.57
C CYS A 64 -7.22 -20.29 4.66
N GLU A 65 -6.46 -20.20 5.75
CA GLU A 65 -6.38 -21.25 6.80
C GLU A 65 -7.71 -21.56 7.49
N TRP A 66 -8.66 -20.64 7.43
CA TRP A 66 -9.95 -20.72 8.11
C TRP A 66 -11.12 -20.96 7.13
N ALA A 67 -10.81 -21.24 5.87
CA ALA A 67 -11.76 -21.84 4.95
C ALA A 67 -12.13 -23.24 5.46
N VAL A 68 -13.41 -23.57 5.45
CA VAL A 68 -13.98 -24.85 5.89
C VAL A 68 -13.58 -25.98 4.94
N SER A 69 -13.30 -25.65 3.68
CA SER A 69 -12.75 -26.58 2.68
C SER A 69 -11.86 -25.85 1.66
N GLU A 70 -11.01 -26.60 0.96
CA GLU A 70 -10.16 -26.04 -0.11
C GLU A 70 -10.96 -25.44 -1.27
N ASP A 71 -12.20 -25.90 -1.46
CA ASP A 71 -13.11 -25.42 -2.51
C ASP A 71 -14.00 -24.24 -2.07
N GLU A 72 -14.00 -23.86 -0.77
CA GLU A 72 -14.81 -22.72 -0.31
C GLU A 72 -14.37 -21.44 -1.04
N PRO A 73 -15.30 -20.73 -1.71
CA PRO A 73 -14.96 -19.50 -2.43
C PRO A 73 -14.63 -18.41 -1.42
N MET A 74 -13.34 -18.03 -1.41
CA MET A 74 -12.81 -16.98 -0.57
C MET A 74 -12.47 -15.79 -1.43
N TYR A 75 -12.85 -14.61 -0.96
CA TYR A 75 -12.78 -13.36 -1.68
C TYR A 75 -11.69 -12.47 -1.11
N ARG A 76 -11.24 -11.55 -1.95
CA ARG A 76 -10.41 -10.42 -1.55
C ARG A 76 -11.05 -9.10 -1.93
N MET A 77 -10.73 -8.08 -1.15
CA MET A 77 -11.17 -6.72 -1.38
C MET A 77 -10.02 -5.75 -1.09
N GLY A 78 -9.75 -4.85 -2.04
CA GLY A 78 -8.82 -3.75 -1.85
C GLY A 78 -9.53 -2.50 -1.34
N VAL A 79 -8.89 -1.83 -0.40
CA VAL A 79 -9.18 -0.44 -0.03
C VAL A 79 -8.01 0.40 -0.49
N THR A 80 -8.21 1.21 -1.51
CA THR A 80 -7.10 1.72 -2.32
C THR A 80 -7.40 3.12 -2.83
N TRP A 81 -6.44 4.03 -2.74
CA TRP A 81 -6.49 5.28 -3.48
C TRP A 81 -5.99 5.05 -4.91
N TRP A 82 -6.80 5.41 -5.90
CA TRP A 82 -6.47 5.24 -7.32
C TRP A 82 -6.02 6.56 -7.89
N PHE A 83 -4.85 6.49 -8.50
CA PHE A 83 -4.10 7.63 -8.99
C PHE A 83 -4.04 7.67 -10.52
N GLY A 84 -5.00 7.05 -11.20
CA GLY A 84 -5.11 7.13 -12.66
C GLY A 84 -4.17 6.20 -13.43
N GLU A 85 -4.16 6.40 -14.75
CA GLU A 85 -3.49 5.56 -15.74
C GLU A 85 -2.47 6.40 -16.53
N PRO A 86 -1.21 6.54 -16.05
CA PRO A 86 -0.25 7.48 -16.63
C PRO A 86 0.00 7.28 -18.13
N GLU A 87 -0.08 6.03 -18.62
CA GLU A 87 0.11 5.71 -20.04
C GLU A 87 -1.07 6.17 -20.92
N LYS A 88 -2.27 6.27 -20.35
CA LYS A 88 -3.53 6.54 -21.09
C LYS A 88 -4.00 7.99 -20.95
N TYR A 89 -3.76 8.56 -19.78
CA TYR A 89 -4.15 9.92 -19.45
C TYR A 89 -2.89 10.61 -18.92
N PRO A 90 -2.24 11.45 -19.75
CA PRO A 90 -1.14 12.26 -19.27
C PRO A 90 -1.62 13.05 -18.05
N LEU A 91 -0.77 13.10 -17.04
CA LEU A 91 -1.11 13.56 -15.69
C LEU A 91 -1.12 15.11 -15.58
N ASP A 92 -1.20 15.80 -16.72
CA ASP A 92 -1.27 17.26 -16.88
C ASP A 92 -2.69 17.82 -16.71
N HIS A 93 -3.70 16.96 -16.55
CA HIS A 93 -5.09 17.33 -16.32
C HIS A 93 -5.58 16.94 -14.91
N PRO A 94 -5.51 17.87 -13.94
CA PRO A 94 -5.99 17.64 -12.58
C PRO A 94 -7.51 17.79 -12.53
N THR A 95 -8.26 16.86 -13.10
CA THR A 95 -9.66 16.56 -12.73
C THR A 95 -10.23 15.55 -13.73
N ALA A 96 -10.43 14.31 -13.30
CA ALA A 96 -11.43 13.46 -13.95
C ALA A 96 -12.36 12.88 -12.88
N TYR A 97 -13.07 13.78 -12.21
CA TYR A 97 -14.21 13.45 -11.34
C TYR A 97 -15.22 12.56 -12.07
N SER A 98 -15.37 12.75 -13.40
CA SER A 98 -16.24 11.97 -14.27
C SER A 98 -15.70 10.60 -14.70
N LYS A 99 -14.43 10.27 -14.39
CA LYS A 99 -13.81 8.96 -14.72
C LYS A 99 -13.30 8.20 -13.48
N GLY A 100 -13.61 8.67 -12.27
CA GLY A 100 -13.23 7.99 -11.01
C GLY A 100 -11.75 8.15 -10.62
N ILE A 101 -11.03 9.09 -11.22
CA ILE A 101 -9.65 9.41 -10.87
C ILE A 101 -9.70 10.64 -9.95
N ASN A 102 -9.63 10.39 -8.65
CA ASN A 102 -9.63 11.41 -7.62
C ASN A 102 -8.25 11.35 -6.99
N PHE A 103 -7.35 12.28 -7.26
CA PHE A 103 -6.16 12.57 -6.44
C PHE A 103 -5.46 13.79 -7.04
N GLN A 104 -4.69 14.51 -6.23
CA GLN A 104 -3.87 15.63 -6.69
C GLN A 104 -2.40 15.22 -6.49
N CYS A 105 -1.74 14.82 -7.57
CA CYS A 105 -0.29 14.77 -7.62
C CYS A 105 0.25 16.03 -8.26
N SER A 106 1.43 16.46 -7.81
CA SER A 106 2.22 17.49 -8.48
C SER A 106 2.74 16.95 -9.83
N ASN A 107 2.97 17.85 -10.81
CA ASN A 107 3.56 17.46 -12.10
C ASN A 107 4.95 16.85 -11.89
N GLU A 108 5.68 17.35 -10.90
CA GLU A 108 6.99 16.85 -10.50
C GLU A 108 6.92 15.38 -10.05
N PHE A 109 5.88 15.00 -9.30
CA PHE A 109 5.69 13.60 -8.88
C PHE A 109 5.38 12.70 -10.08
N THR A 110 4.46 13.14 -10.92
CA THR A 110 4.08 12.52 -12.19
C THR A 110 5.28 12.21 -13.08
N GLU A 111 6.11 13.22 -13.32
CA GLU A 111 7.26 13.13 -14.21
C GLU A 111 8.33 12.20 -13.62
N ALA A 112 8.57 12.32 -12.31
CA ALA A 112 9.47 11.43 -11.59
C ALA A 112 9.00 9.97 -11.66
N PHE A 113 7.68 9.74 -11.54
CA PHE A 113 7.08 8.40 -11.63
C PHE A 113 7.25 7.81 -13.03
N GLY A 114 6.82 8.54 -14.06
CA GLY A 114 6.93 8.13 -15.46
C GLY A 114 8.38 7.83 -15.86
N SER A 115 9.29 8.77 -15.56
CA SER A 115 10.72 8.62 -15.85
C SER A 115 11.33 7.42 -15.13
N SER A 116 11.00 7.20 -13.85
CA SER A 116 11.50 6.04 -13.10
C SER A 116 11.00 4.73 -13.70
N SER A 117 9.73 4.68 -14.12
CA SER A 117 9.13 3.51 -14.77
C SER A 117 9.81 3.19 -16.11
N ASP A 118 10.04 4.21 -16.94
CA ASP A 118 10.70 4.06 -18.25
C ASP A 118 12.16 3.63 -18.11
N LEU A 119 12.93 4.29 -17.24
CA LEU A 119 14.33 3.97 -16.99
C LEU A 119 14.48 2.53 -16.49
N LEU A 120 13.67 2.13 -15.50
CA LEU A 120 13.70 0.77 -14.98
C LEU A 120 13.35 -0.25 -16.06
N HIS A 121 12.28 -0.01 -16.81
CA HIS A 121 11.82 -0.91 -17.86
C HIS A 121 12.91 -1.13 -18.90
N ASN A 122 13.49 -0.04 -19.41
CA ASN A 122 14.53 -0.10 -20.42
C ASN A 122 15.77 -0.81 -19.89
N SER A 123 16.18 -0.52 -18.65
CA SER A 123 17.31 -1.20 -18.02
C SER A 123 17.08 -2.70 -17.85
N LEU A 124 15.88 -3.11 -17.43
CA LEU A 124 15.55 -4.53 -17.25
C LEU A 124 15.46 -5.26 -18.59
N VAL A 125 14.82 -4.66 -19.60
CA VAL A 125 14.74 -5.23 -20.96
C VAL A 125 16.13 -5.42 -21.59
N GLN A 126 17.05 -4.48 -21.36
CA GLN A 126 18.41 -4.57 -21.88
C GLN A 126 19.28 -5.60 -21.14
N SER A 127 19.06 -5.77 -19.84
CA SER A 127 19.97 -6.55 -18.98
C SER A 127 19.50 -7.98 -18.76
N LEU A 128 18.19 -8.23 -18.77
CA LEU A 128 17.65 -9.58 -18.68
C LEU A 128 17.78 -10.25 -20.04
N PRO A 129 18.20 -11.53 -20.10
CA PRO A 129 18.33 -12.23 -21.35
C PRO A 129 16.98 -12.21 -22.08
N ASN A 130 17.01 -11.95 -23.39
CA ASN A 130 15.84 -12.03 -24.25
C ASN A 130 15.45 -13.51 -24.43
N THR A 131 14.98 -14.14 -23.35
CA THR A 131 14.41 -15.47 -23.36
C THR A 131 13.00 -15.32 -23.90
N THR A 132 12.85 -15.47 -25.21
CA THR A 132 11.59 -15.36 -25.94
C THR A 132 10.50 -16.14 -25.22
N GLY A 133 9.62 -15.44 -24.50
CA GLY A 133 8.44 -16.00 -23.82
C GLY A 133 8.64 -16.46 -22.37
N THR A 134 9.84 -16.40 -21.79
CA THR A 134 10.06 -16.89 -20.41
C THR A 134 10.09 -15.78 -19.37
N LEU A 135 10.58 -14.57 -19.68
CA LEU A 135 10.50 -13.42 -18.78
C LEU A 135 9.53 -12.38 -19.33
N ILE A 136 8.57 -11.99 -18.51
CA ILE A 136 7.54 -11.00 -18.83
C ILE A 136 7.73 -9.79 -17.91
N ILE A 137 8.14 -8.68 -18.50
CA ILE A 137 8.29 -7.41 -17.80
C ILE A 137 7.00 -6.60 -18.02
N LYS A 138 6.24 -6.37 -16.96
CA LYS A 138 4.94 -5.69 -16.98
C LYS A 138 5.08 -4.30 -16.37
N ARG A 139 4.88 -3.25 -17.17
CA ARG A 139 4.73 -1.88 -16.66
C ARG A 139 3.44 -1.75 -15.85
N GLN A 140 3.46 -0.93 -14.80
CA GLN A 140 2.26 -0.63 -14.04
C GLN A 140 1.36 0.31 -14.85
N LYS A 141 0.21 -0.22 -15.30
CA LYS A 141 -0.77 0.56 -16.07
C LYS A 141 -1.55 1.56 -15.22
N VAL A 142 -1.77 1.22 -13.94
CA VAL A 142 -2.61 2.01 -13.04
C VAL A 142 -1.88 2.35 -11.76
N MET A 143 -1.71 3.63 -11.50
CA MET A 143 -1.06 4.12 -10.30
C MET A 143 -2.05 4.02 -9.13
N HIS A 144 -1.65 3.41 -8.02
CA HIS A 144 -2.50 3.27 -6.85
C HIS A 144 -1.69 3.08 -5.57
N LEU A 145 -2.30 3.40 -4.43
CA LEU A 145 -1.76 3.16 -3.09
C LEU A 145 -2.81 2.43 -2.26
N ALA A 146 -2.50 1.20 -1.86
CA ALA A 146 -3.40 0.42 -1.03
C ALA A 146 -3.32 0.87 0.44
N LEU A 147 -4.47 1.21 1.01
CA LEU A 147 -4.65 1.32 2.45
C LEU A 147 -4.70 -0.06 3.09
N SER A 148 -5.45 -0.99 2.50
CA SER A 148 -5.61 -2.35 3.01
C SER A 148 -5.89 -3.37 1.89
N TYR A 149 -5.30 -4.55 2.03
CA TYR A 149 -5.71 -5.75 1.31
C TYR A 149 -6.44 -6.67 2.30
N LEU A 150 -7.76 -6.79 2.12
CA LEU A 150 -8.61 -7.66 2.93
C LEU A 150 -8.78 -8.97 2.18
N CYS A 151 -8.44 -10.07 2.82
CA CYS A 151 -8.32 -11.37 2.17
C CYS A 151 -9.03 -12.45 2.97
N CYS A 152 -9.33 -13.53 2.26
CA CYS A 152 -10.02 -14.69 2.82
C CYS A 152 -11.43 -14.36 3.31
N LEU A 153 -12.09 -13.39 2.69
CA LEU A 153 -13.44 -13.01 3.08
C LEU A 153 -14.46 -13.95 2.46
N ARG A 154 -15.51 -14.30 3.18
CA ARG A 154 -16.72 -14.85 2.57
C ARG A 154 -17.48 -13.77 1.82
N LYS A 155 -18.39 -14.18 0.93
CA LYS A 155 -19.19 -13.24 0.13
C LYS A 155 -19.95 -12.23 1.00
N ASN A 156 -20.66 -12.69 2.03
CA ASN A 156 -21.38 -11.82 2.96
C ASN A 156 -20.46 -10.86 3.75
N GLU A 157 -19.23 -11.31 4.06
CA GLU A 157 -18.22 -10.47 4.71
C GLU A 157 -17.75 -9.35 3.77
N THR A 158 -17.60 -9.61 2.46
CA THR A 158 -17.22 -8.56 1.49
C THR A 158 -18.24 -7.42 1.41
N ASP A 159 -19.54 -7.73 1.46
CA ASP A 159 -20.59 -6.72 1.44
C ASP A 159 -20.57 -5.89 2.74
N ARG A 160 -20.38 -6.55 3.88
CA ARG A 160 -20.32 -5.88 5.18
C ARG A 160 -19.05 -5.03 5.34
N VAL A 161 -17.91 -5.47 4.80
CA VAL A 161 -16.70 -4.64 4.70
C VAL A 161 -16.99 -3.35 3.96
N ARG A 162 -17.73 -3.39 2.84
CA ARG A 162 -18.07 -2.20 2.06
C ARG A 162 -18.86 -1.19 2.89
N GLU A 163 -19.87 -1.65 3.61
CA GLU A 163 -20.68 -0.79 4.49
C GLU A 163 -19.84 -0.14 5.59
N ILE A 164 -18.98 -0.92 6.25
CA ILE A 164 -18.10 -0.43 7.32
C ILE A 164 -17.09 0.57 6.78
N ALA A 165 -16.47 0.27 5.63
CA ALA A 165 -15.46 1.13 5.04
C ALA A 165 -16.07 2.44 4.51
N TYR A 166 -17.28 2.39 3.97
CA TYR A 166 -18.05 3.58 3.58
C TYR A 166 -18.38 4.46 4.79
N LYS A 167 -18.87 3.86 5.89
CA LYS A 167 -19.13 4.59 7.13
C LYS A 167 -17.85 5.19 7.73
N TRP A 168 -16.75 4.43 7.74
CA TRP A 168 -15.46 4.93 8.19
C TRP A 168 -15.02 6.16 7.39
N VAL A 169 -15.15 6.13 6.06
CA VAL A 169 -14.87 7.28 5.19
C VAL A 169 -15.69 8.51 5.59
N GLN A 170 -16.98 8.34 5.86
CA GLN A 170 -17.82 9.46 6.29
C GLN A 170 -17.35 10.04 7.62
N ASP A 171 -16.94 9.18 8.56
CA ASP A 171 -16.51 9.59 9.90
C ASP A 171 -15.15 10.31 9.91
N VAL A 172 -14.26 10.00 8.96
CA VAL A 172 -12.91 10.60 8.88
C VAL A 172 -12.80 11.68 7.79
N SER A 173 -13.88 11.93 7.04
CA SER A 173 -13.91 12.95 6.00
C SER A 173 -13.78 14.37 6.60
N PRO A 174 -13.03 15.28 5.96
CA PRO A 174 -12.28 15.11 4.71
C PRO A 174 -10.97 14.33 4.93
N PHE A 175 -10.63 13.48 3.95
CA PHE A 175 -9.28 12.93 3.87
C PHE A 175 -8.36 14.02 3.35
N GLU A 176 -7.43 14.51 4.17
CA GLU A 176 -6.36 15.39 3.69
C GLU A 176 -5.04 15.00 4.35
N PHE A 177 -4.15 14.40 3.58
CA PHE A 177 -2.80 14.09 4.02
C PHE A 177 -1.82 14.08 2.86
N GLU A 178 -0.55 14.36 3.19
CA GLU A 178 0.55 14.28 2.23
C GLU A 178 1.22 12.91 2.29
N VAL A 179 1.57 12.39 1.11
CA VAL A 179 2.42 11.22 0.94
C VAL A 179 3.69 11.66 0.23
N ALA A 180 4.82 11.38 0.86
CA ALA A 180 6.14 11.48 0.25
C ALA A 180 6.71 10.08 0.04
N PHE A 181 7.64 9.98 -0.89
CA PHE A 181 8.30 8.74 -1.27
C PHE A 181 9.81 8.96 -1.26
N ASP A 182 10.59 7.95 -0.85
CA ASP A 182 12.02 8.14 -0.63
C ASP A 182 12.93 7.14 -1.35
N ARG A 183 12.43 5.95 -1.69
CA ARG A 183 13.26 4.90 -2.29
C ARG A 183 12.46 3.94 -3.14
N VAL A 184 13.19 3.19 -3.96
CA VAL A 184 12.66 2.09 -4.77
C VAL A 184 13.15 0.77 -4.18
N GLU A 185 12.26 -0.19 -4.03
CA GLU A 185 12.59 -1.54 -3.53
C GLU A 185 12.02 -2.60 -4.48
N CYS A 186 12.58 -3.81 -4.44
CA CYS A 186 11.99 -4.98 -5.11
C CYS A 186 11.58 -6.05 -4.10
N TYR A 187 10.41 -6.65 -4.35
CA TYR A 187 9.80 -7.69 -3.53
C TYR A 187 9.54 -8.94 -4.35
N HIS A 188 10.11 -10.06 -3.92
CA HIS A 188 9.81 -11.38 -4.42
C HIS A 188 8.46 -11.81 -3.83
N GLU A 189 7.38 -11.59 -4.59
CA GLU A 189 6.00 -11.83 -4.16
C GLU A 189 5.60 -13.30 -4.27
N ARG A 190 6.06 -13.98 -5.33
CA ARG A 190 5.80 -15.40 -5.60
C ARG A 190 7.03 -16.04 -6.21
N GLN A 191 7.14 -17.36 -6.15
CA GLN A 191 8.28 -18.11 -6.71
C GLN A 191 8.68 -17.67 -8.12
N ASN A 192 7.71 -17.25 -8.94
CA ASN A 192 7.95 -16.83 -10.31
C ASN A 192 7.78 -15.32 -10.56
N SER A 193 7.68 -14.46 -9.54
CA SER A 193 7.33 -13.05 -9.71
C SER A 193 8.00 -12.12 -8.70
N VAL A 194 8.48 -11.00 -9.22
CA VAL A 194 9.03 -9.87 -8.46
C VAL A 194 8.24 -8.61 -8.80
N THR A 195 7.98 -7.78 -7.81
CA THR A 195 7.40 -6.45 -7.98
C THR A 195 8.37 -5.40 -7.49
N THR A 196 8.61 -4.40 -8.32
CA THR A 196 9.36 -3.19 -7.98
C THR A 196 8.39 -2.10 -7.57
N ILE A 197 8.65 -1.47 -6.43
CA ILE A 197 7.77 -0.54 -5.77
C ILE A 197 8.50 0.75 -5.37
N ILE A 198 7.80 1.88 -5.40
CA ILE A 198 8.24 3.11 -4.74
C ILE A 198 7.64 3.13 -3.35
N VAL A 199 8.49 3.22 -2.34
CA VAL A 199 8.10 3.13 -0.93
C VAL A 199 7.81 4.51 -0.38
N ALA A 200 6.68 4.64 0.31
CA ALA A 200 6.34 5.87 1.04
C ALA A 200 7.33 6.07 2.20
N ASP A 201 7.67 7.33 2.49
CA ASP A 201 8.63 7.68 3.53
C ASP A 201 8.14 7.30 4.94
N ALA A 202 9.04 7.29 5.92
CA ALA A 202 8.71 6.87 7.28
C ALA A 202 7.56 7.66 7.93
N ARG A 203 7.37 8.94 7.56
CA ARG A 203 6.24 9.74 8.04
C ARG A 203 4.93 9.26 7.41
N SER A 204 4.90 9.11 6.10
CA SER A 204 3.75 8.65 5.33
C SER A 204 3.35 7.23 5.71
N GLN A 205 4.31 6.32 5.93
CA GLN A 205 4.05 4.97 6.44
C GLN A 205 3.25 5.00 7.75
N ARG A 206 3.65 5.85 8.70
CA ARG A 206 2.96 5.97 10.00
C ARG A 206 1.55 6.50 9.85
N THR A 207 1.35 7.54 9.04
CA THR A 207 0.02 8.10 8.78
C THR A 207 -0.91 7.04 8.18
N ILE A 208 -0.45 6.33 7.14
CA ILE A 208 -1.24 5.29 6.47
C ILE A 208 -1.49 4.10 7.40
N ALA A 209 -0.49 3.69 8.20
CA ALA A 209 -0.65 2.62 9.17
C ALA A 209 -1.69 2.95 10.25
N SER A 210 -1.74 4.20 10.72
CA SER A 210 -2.77 4.66 11.66
C SER A 210 -4.18 4.56 11.06
N MET A 211 -4.36 4.99 9.81
CA MET A 211 -5.64 4.87 9.10
C MET A 211 -6.03 3.40 8.91
N ASN A 212 -5.06 2.54 8.55
CA ASN A 212 -5.30 1.12 8.36
C ASN A 212 -5.72 0.45 9.67
N GLN A 213 -5.06 0.81 10.79
CA GLN A 213 -5.41 0.30 12.11
C GLN A 213 -6.84 0.70 12.50
N GLU A 214 -7.22 1.96 12.30
CA GLU A 214 -8.58 2.42 12.62
C GLU A 214 -9.65 1.63 11.83
N LEU A 215 -9.43 1.45 10.51
CA LEU A 215 -10.31 0.65 9.68
C LEU A 215 -10.37 -0.81 10.18
N ASN A 216 -9.23 -1.43 10.48
CA ASN A 216 -9.18 -2.80 10.98
C ASN A 216 -9.91 -2.97 12.31
N GLU A 217 -9.79 -2.03 13.23
CA GLU A 217 -10.52 -2.08 14.51
C GLU A 217 -12.03 -2.06 14.30
N ARG A 218 -12.52 -1.26 13.34
CA ARG A 218 -13.95 -1.21 12.99
C ARG A 218 -14.42 -2.52 12.37
N LEU A 219 -13.62 -3.10 11.47
CA LEU A 219 -13.89 -4.40 10.87
C LEU A 219 -13.95 -5.50 11.93
N GLN A 220 -12.97 -5.56 12.83
CA GLN A 220 -12.90 -6.56 13.90
C GLN A 220 -14.05 -6.42 14.90
N ARG A 221 -14.45 -5.21 15.28
CA ARG A 221 -15.65 -4.98 16.13
C ARG A 221 -16.93 -5.46 15.46
N ALA A 222 -16.98 -5.47 14.14
CA ALA A 222 -18.08 -6.04 13.37
C ALA A 222 -17.91 -7.56 13.12
N GLY A 223 -16.94 -8.23 13.74
CA GLY A 223 -16.69 -9.65 13.55
C GLY A 223 -16.13 -10.01 12.17
N ILE A 224 -15.61 -9.03 11.41
CA ILE A 224 -14.90 -9.29 10.16
C ILE A 224 -13.42 -9.58 10.50
N PRO A 225 -12.90 -10.75 10.12
CA PRO A 225 -11.51 -11.09 10.39
C PRO A 225 -10.56 -10.34 9.47
N VAL A 226 -9.44 -9.92 10.05
CA VAL A 226 -8.32 -9.31 9.33
C VAL A 226 -7.19 -10.34 9.29
N SER A 227 -7.25 -11.21 8.28
CA SER A 227 -6.38 -12.40 8.16
C SER A 227 -4.89 -12.06 8.04
N VAL A 228 -4.56 -10.89 7.50
CA VAL A 228 -3.18 -10.45 7.32
C VAL A 228 -2.98 -9.07 7.93
N LYS A 229 -2.07 -8.97 8.90
CA LYS A 229 -1.74 -7.67 9.51
C LYS A 229 -0.93 -6.84 8.52
N ARG A 230 -1.15 -5.52 8.51
CA ARG A 230 -0.46 -4.58 7.60
C ARG A 230 1.07 -4.70 7.63
N ARG A 231 1.64 -4.95 8.80
CA ARG A 231 3.09 -5.13 9.02
C ARG A 231 3.70 -6.38 8.37
N ASP A 232 2.87 -7.34 8.00
CA ASP A 232 3.29 -8.60 7.40
C ASP A 232 3.19 -8.53 5.86
N GLN A 233 2.71 -7.40 5.33
CA GLN A 233 2.60 -7.07 3.90
C GLN A 233 3.77 -6.17 3.48
N MET A 234 3.89 -5.89 2.17
CA MET A 234 4.81 -4.88 1.64
C MET A 234 4.53 -3.50 2.28
N PRO A 235 5.54 -2.64 2.50
CA PRO A 235 5.33 -1.28 3.01
C PRO A 235 4.37 -0.49 2.12
N SER A 236 3.78 0.61 2.60
CA SER A 236 2.86 1.41 1.77
C SER A 236 3.61 1.95 0.57
N HIS A 237 3.09 1.68 -0.63
CA HIS A 237 3.86 1.84 -1.85
C HIS A 237 2.97 2.09 -3.05
N VAL A 238 3.61 2.51 -4.14
CA VAL A 238 3.06 2.52 -5.50
C VAL A 238 3.90 1.56 -6.34
N THR A 239 3.26 0.66 -7.07
CA THR A 239 3.95 -0.27 -7.97
C THR A 239 4.51 0.46 -9.19
N LEU A 240 5.76 0.18 -9.55
CA LEU A 240 6.36 0.62 -10.81
C LEU A 240 6.27 -0.45 -11.89
N GLN A 241 6.68 -1.67 -11.53
CA GLN A 241 6.92 -2.72 -12.50
C GLN A 241 6.78 -4.10 -11.86
N GLY A 242 6.24 -5.05 -12.60
CA GLY A 242 6.33 -6.48 -12.29
C GLY A 242 7.29 -7.18 -13.25
N VAL A 243 8.05 -8.15 -12.75
CA VAL A 243 8.83 -9.09 -13.55
C VAL A 243 8.34 -10.49 -13.21
N GLN A 244 7.94 -11.24 -14.23
CA GLN A 244 7.40 -12.59 -14.07
C GLN A 244 8.19 -13.58 -14.92
N TYR A 245 8.49 -14.74 -14.35
CA TYR A 245 9.06 -15.89 -15.05
C TYR A 245 7.97 -16.92 -15.37
N GLY A 246 7.87 -17.33 -16.64
CA GLY A 246 6.83 -18.20 -17.15
C GLY A 246 5.42 -17.59 -17.08
N ASN A 247 4.42 -18.45 -16.92
CA ASN A 247 3.01 -18.07 -16.81
C ASN A 247 2.45 -18.38 -15.40
N ASP A 248 1.23 -17.91 -15.11
CA ASP A 248 0.58 -18.10 -13.81
C ASP A 248 0.13 -19.56 -13.54
N TYR A 249 0.18 -20.47 -14.53
CA TYR A 249 -0.34 -21.84 -14.40
C TYR A 249 0.70 -22.82 -13.82
N ASN A 250 1.99 -22.63 -14.11
CA ASN A 250 3.07 -23.53 -13.67
C ASN A 250 4.01 -22.85 -12.68
N MET A 251 3.48 -22.37 -11.54
CA MET A 251 4.27 -21.60 -10.56
C MET A 251 5.41 -22.41 -9.92
N LEU A 252 5.25 -23.73 -9.76
CA LEU A 252 6.24 -24.59 -9.09
C LEU A 252 7.45 -24.90 -9.98
N GLU A 253 7.25 -24.91 -11.30
CA GLU A 253 8.29 -25.20 -12.29
C GLU A 253 9.06 -23.95 -12.72
N ASN A 254 8.47 -22.77 -12.51
CA ASN A 254 9.03 -21.49 -12.88
C ASN A 254 9.58 -20.78 -11.63
N ASP A 255 10.90 -20.77 -11.44
CA ASP A 255 11.55 -20.05 -10.36
C ASP A 255 12.33 -18.83 -10.89
N ILE A 256 11.98 -17.63 -10.42
CA ILE A 256 12.65 -16.39 -10.79
C ILE A 256 13.97 -16.16 -10.02
N SER A 257 14.30 -17.04 -9.07
CA SER A 257 15.41 -16.87 -8.11
C SER A 257 16.76 -16.56 -8.77
N SER A 258 17.06 -17.15 -9.93
CA SER A 258 18.31 -16.88 -10.67
C SER A 258 18.43 -15.44 -11.18
N TYR A 259 17.31 -14.73 -11.33
CA TYR A 259 17.26 -13.35 -11.81
C TYR A 259 17.21 -12.32 -10.68
N LEU A 260 16.96 -12.74 -9.43
CA LEU A 260 16.80 -11.81 -8.30
C LEU A 260 18.02 -10.91 -8.06
N PRO A 261 19.28 -11.38 -8.14
CA PRO A 261 20.44 -10.50 -7.94
C PRO A 261 20.50 -9.40 -9.00
N LEU A 262 20.29 -9.76 -10.27
CA LEU A 262 20.30 -8.80 -11.37
C LEU A 262 19.16 -7.78 -11.26
N ILE A 263 17.94 -8.23 -10.94
CA ILE A 263 16.79 -7.34 -10.72
C ILE A 263 17.07 -6.41 -9.54
N TYR A 264 17.62 -6.93 -8.44
CA TYR A 264 17.99 -6.15 -7.27
C TYR A 264 19.02 -5.07 -7.62
N ASP A 265 20.07 -5.41 -8.37
CA ASP A 265 21.11 -4.46 -8.76
C ASP A 265 20.50 -3.29 -9.57
N LYS A 266 19.63 -3.59 -10.54
CA LYS A 266 18.95 -2.53 -11.34
C LYS A 266 18.02 -1.65 -10.51
N VAL A 267 17.32 -2.24 -9.56
CA VAL A 267 16.44 -1.49 -8.65
C VAL A 267 17.26 -0.65 -7.67
N SER A 268 18.39 -1.15 -7.19
CA SER A 268 19.33 -0.42 -6.34
C SER A 268 19.93 0.77 -7.10
N ASP A 269 20.41 0.57 -8.33
CA ASP A 269 20.94 1.63 -9.19
C ASP A 269 19.90 2.73 -9.44
N LEU A 270 18.66 2.34 -9.75
CA LEU A 270 17.55 3.28 -9.89
C LEU A 270 17.28 4.03 -8.58
N SER A 271 17.23 3.33 -7.44
CA SER A 271 16.98 3.95 -6.14
C SER A 271 18.09 4.93 -5.75
N GLN A 272 19.34 4.69 -6.14
CA GLN A 272 20.46 5.61 -5.90
C GLN A 272 20.39 6.82 -6.83
N THR A 273 20.12 6.60 -8.11
CA THR A 273 20.05 7.65 -9.14
C THR A 273 18.85 8.56 -8.95
N MET A 274 17.69 7.98 -8.67
CA MET A 274 16.42 8.69 -8.49
C MET A 274 16.16 9.05 -7.03
N GLY A 275 16.94 8.53 -6.09
CA GLY A 275 16.81 8.84 -4.66
C GLY A 275 16.82 10.34 -4.41
N SER A 276 17.64 11.12 -5.12
CA SER A 276 17.63 12.59 -5.04
C SER A 276 16.37 13.24 -5.61
N SER A 277 15.77 12.63 -6.64
CA SER A 277 14.52 13.09 -7.26
C SER A 277 13.32 12.87 -6.34
N TRP A 278 13.32 11.77 -5.58
CA TRP A 278 12.26 11.45 -4.62
C TRP A 278 12.47 12.13 -3.25
N THR A 279 13.72 12.21 -2.77
CA THR A 279 14.05 12.79 -1.46
C THR A 279 14.32 14.31 -1.48
N GLY A 280 14.11 14.99 -2.62
CA GLY A 280 14.28 16.45 -2.73
C GLY A 280 15.73 16.93 -2.55
N LYS A 281 16.72 16.04 -2.75
CA LYS A 281 18.15 16.36 -2.69
C LYS A 281 18.74 16.73 -4.05
N SER A 282 17.94 16.76 -5.11
CA SER A 282 18.39 17.27 -6.40
C SER A 282 18.69 18.76 -6.27
N PRO A 283 19.87 19.25 -6.71
CA PRO A 283 20.18 20.68 -6.71
C PRO A 283 19.21 21.50 -7.60
N PHE A 284 18.41 20.83 -8.44
CA PHE A 284 17.42 21.45 -9.32
C PHE A 284 15.98 21.37 -8.79
N LEU A 285 15.69 20.52 -7.79
CA LEU A 285 14.35 20.42 -7.19
C LEU A 285 14.33 21.18 -5.86
N ARG A 286 13.54 22.25 -5.80
CA ARG A 286 13.40 23.07 -4.57
C ARG A 286 12.65 22.36 -3.43
N SER A 287 11.99 21.23 -3.71
CA SER A 287 11.22 20.46 -2.73
C SER A 287 11.09 18.99 -3.14
N VAL A 288 10.98 18.10 -2.14
CA VAL A 288 10.57 16.70 -2.30
C VAL A 288 9.23 16.65 -3.05
N PRO A 289 9.09 15.88 -4.15
CA PRO A 289 7.79 15.64 -4.76
C PRO A 289 6.85 14.99 -3.74
N ARG A 290 5.75 15.68 -3.44
CA ARG A 290 4.69 15.19 -2.55
C ARG A 290 3.40 15.03 -3.33
N MET A 291 2.64 14.02 -2.93
CA MET A 291 1.28 13.79 -3.39
C MET A 291 0.31 14.14 -2.26
N VAL A 292 -0.70 14.96 -2.56
CA VAL A 292 -1.73 15.32 -1.58
C VAL A 292 -2.98 14.50 -1.85
N ILE A 293 -3.35 13.65 -0.90
CA ILE A 293 -4.55 12.84 -0.97
C ILE A 293 -5.67 13.60 -0.30
N LYS A 294 -6.61 14.11 -1.10
CA LYS A 294 -7.76 14.92 -0.65
C LYS A 294 -9.12 14.21 -0.68
N HIS A 295 -9.12 12.93 -1.00
CA HIS A 295 -10.34 12.19 -1.33
C HIS A 295 -10.38 10.85 -0.60
N ALA A 296 -11.60 10.32 -0.47
CA ALA A 296 -11.82 8.99 0.04
C ALA A 296 -11.12 7.93 -0.84
N PRO A 297 -10.57 6.85 -0.24
CA PRO A 297 -10.11 5.71 -1.02
C PRO A 297 -11.28 5.07 -1.78
N TYR A 298 -10.97 4.46 -2.91
CA TYR A 298 -11.90 3.58 -3.60
C TYR A 298 -11.99 2.23 -2.89
N PHE A 299 -13.18 1.67 -2.90
CA PHE A 299 -13.47 0.34 -2.41
C PHE A 299 -13.90 -0.51 -3.59
N SER A 300 -13.32 -1.69 -3.73
CA SER A 300 -13.80 -2.62 -4.77
C SER A 300 -15.29 -2.88 -4.55
N PHE A 301 -16.12 -2.53 -5.55
CA PHE A 301 -17.56 -2.72 -5.46
C PHE A 301 -17.95 -4.19 -5.35
N LYS A 302 -17.07 -5.12 -5.76
CA LYS A 302 -17.25 -6.56 -5.59
C LYS A 302 -15.97 -7.17 -5.04
N GLY A 303 -16.12 -8.12 -4.11
CA GLY A 303 -15.02 -9.02 -3.77
C GLY A 303 -14.61 -9.78 -5.03
N SER A 304 -13.31 -9.90 -5.26
CA SER A 304 -12.79 -10.78 -6.32
C SER A 304 -12.53 -12.15 -5.74
N LEU A 305 -12.90 -13.22 -6.45
CA LEU A 305 -12.51 -14.57 -6.06
C LEU A 305 -10.99 -14.65 -5.95
N HIS A 306 -10.52 -15.14 -4.81
CA HIS A 306 -9.12 -15.24 -4.45
C HIS A 306 -8.67 -16.70 -4.30
N ALA A 307 -9.48 -17.52 -3.62
CA ALA A 307 -9.26 -18.96 -3.47
C ALA A 307 -10.58 -19.73 -3.56
N GLY A 308 -10.51 -21.04 -3.79
CA GLY A 308 -11.67 -21.90 -4.00
C GLY A 308 -12.28 -21.77 -5.39
N LYS A 309 -13.47 -22.37 -5.58
CA LYS A 309 -14.20 -22.34 -6.85
C LYS A 309 -15.57 -21.72 -6.62
N GLU A 310 -15.94 -20.75 -7.46
CA GLU A 310 -17.34 -20.36 -7.55
C GLU A 310 -18.14 -21.51 -8.17
N LYS A 311 -19.09 -22.06 -7.40
CA LYS A 311 -20.10 -22.95 -7.95
C LYS A 311 -20.94 -22.10 -8.92
N LYS A 312 -20.90 -22.47 -10.20
CA LYS A 312 -21.72 -21.87 -11.25
C LYS A 312 -23.20 -22.18 -11.03
#